data_AF-A0A956WIS6-F1
#
_entry.id   AF-A0A956WIS6-F1
#
_cell.length_a   1.000
_cell.length_b   1.000
_cell.length_c   1.000
_cell.angle_alpha   90.00
_cell.angle_beta   90.00
_cell.angle_gamma   90.00
#
_symmetry.space_group_name_H-M   'P 1'
#
loop_
_entity.id
_entity.type
_entity.pdbx_description
1 polymer ?
#
loop_
_entity_poly.entity_id
_entity_poly.type
_entity_poly.pdbx_seq_one_letter_code
_entity_poly.pdbx_strand_id
1 'polypeptide(L)'
;MQYIDTASAGNGGVATASANGGAVAIGDVNSGGNAGSAIGIGDTVGTVAADGGTNANSTALSVSANGGTGIADASGGSYNLAFVS
;
A
#
# COMPACT_ATOMS: atom_id res chain seq x y z
N MET A 1 -3.90 41.08 39.29
CA MET A 1 -3.57 39.68 38.95
C MET A 1 -4.74 38.83 39.42
N GLN A 2 -5.53 38.26 38.51
CA GLN A 2 -6.61 37.34 38.88
C GLN A 2 -5.99 35.97 39.20
N TYR A 3 -6.26 35.42 40.39
CA TYR A 3 -5.99 34.01 40.67
C TYR A 3 -7.06 33.20 39.92
N ILE A 4 -6.63 32.38 38.96
CA ILE A 4 -7.51 31.44 38.27
C ILE A 4 -7.27 30.07 38.90
N ASP A 5 -8.19 29.72 39.78
CA ASP A 5 -8.32 28.40 40.36
C ASP A 5 -9.07 27.50 39.37
N THR A 6 -8.33 26.62 38.68
CA THR A 6 -8.87 25.76 37.61
C THR A 6 -9.12 24.35 38.14
N ALA A 7 -10.39 23.94 38.19
CA ALA A 7 -10.79 22.55 38.41
C ALA A 7 -11.28 21.95 37.09
N SER A 8 -10.78 20.77 36.71
CA SER A 8 -11.15 20.14 35.44
C SER A 8 -11.25 18.63 35.57
N ALA A 9 -12.33 18.05 35.04
CA ALA A 9 -12.58 16.62 35.11
C ALA A 9 -13.36 16.17 33.86
N GLY A 10 -13.03 14.99 33.33
CA GLY A 10 -13.62 14.48 32.09
C GLY A 10 -13.04 15.05 30.81
N ASN A 11 -11.89 15.72 30.89
CA ASN A 11 -11.23 16.19 29.69
C ASN A 11 -10.65 15.01 28.91
N GLY A 12 -11.12 14.87 27.68
CA GLY A 12 -10.40 14.15 26.66
C GLY A 12 -9.03 14.76 26.36
N GLY A 13 -8.15 13.98 25.75
CA GLY A 13 -6.83 14.44 25.32
C GLY A 13 -6.84 15.07 23.92
N VAL A 14 -5.65 15.33 23.38
CA VAL A 14 -5.44 15.51 21.94
C VAL A 14 -5.05 14.16 21.38
N ALA A 15 -5.87 13.60 20.48
CA ALA A 15 -5.52 12.38 19.79
C ALA A 15 -5.26 12.68 18.31
N THR A 16 -4.08 12.29 17.84
CA THR A 16 -3.68 12.41 16.44
C THR A 16 -3.34 11.02 15.95
N ALA A 17 -4.01 10.59 14.88
CA ALA A 17 -3.63 9.40 14.15
C ALA A 17 -3.21 9.78 12.75
N SER A 18 -2.22 9.05 12.24
CA SER A 18 -1.70 9.24 10.91
C SER A 18 -1.52 7.88 10.25
N ALA A 19 -2.07 7.76 9.04
CA ALA A 19 -1.93 6.61 8.15
C ALA A 19 -1.13 7.03 6.92
N ASN A 20 0.03 7.63 7.15
CA ASN A 20 0.83 8.16 6.06
C ASN A 20 1.48 7.00 5.30
N GLY A 21 1.11 6.86 4.03
CA GLY A 21 1.77 5.96 3.10
C GLY A 21 3.21 6.37 2.81
N GLY A 22 3.93 5.47 2.14
CA GLY A 22 5.29 5.72 1.69
C GLY A 22 5.36 6.28 0.26
N ALA A 23 6.57 6.56 -0.20
CA ALA A 23 6.85 6.71 -1.63
C ALA A 23 7.37 5.37 -2.18
N VAL A 24 6.95 5.00 -3.39
CA VAL A 24 7.58 3.89 -4.12
C VAL A 24 8.14 4.42 -5.43
N ALA A 25 9.45 4.23 -5.60
CA ALA A 25 10.14 4.44 -6.87
C ALA A 25 10.41 3.07 -7.48
N ILE A 26 9.97 2.88 -8.72
CA ILE A 26 10.30 1.69 -9.51
C ILE A 26 11.19 2.13 -10.67
N GLY A 27 12.31 1.41 -10.84
CA GLY A 27 13.20 1.59 -11.98
C GLY A 27 12.64 0.89 -13.22
N ASP A 28 13.51 0.61 -14.18
CA ASP A 28 13.12 -0.07 -15.40
C ASP A 28 12.57 -1.47 -15.12
N VAL A 29 11.36 -1.72 -15.62
CA VAL A 29 10.70 -3.03 -15.56
C VAL A 29 10.88 -3.70 -16.92
N ASN A 30 11.98 -4.41 -17.08
CA ASN A 30 12.26 -5.13 -18.32
C ASN A 30 11.74 -6.57 -18.22
N SER A 31 10.80 -6.93 -19.10
CA SER A 31 10.22 -8.29 -19.22
C SER A 31 11.20 -9.30 -19.85
N GLY A 32 12.48 -9.22 -19.50
CA GLY A 32 13.50 -10.26 -19.71
C GLY A 32 13.86 -10.62 -21.15
N GLY A 33 13.38 -9.92 -22.17
CA GLY A 33 13.64 -10.32 -23.56
C GLY A 33 12.94 -11.62 -23.93
N ASN A 34 11.72 -11.82 -23.42
CA ASN A 34 10.92 -13.01 -23.71
C ASN A 34 10.47 -13.01 -25.18
N ALA A 35 11.30 -13.59 -26.04
CA ALA A 35 10.89 -14.02 -27.36
C ALA A 35 10.04 -15.28 -27.23
N GLY A 36 8.95 -15.38 -28.00
CA GLY A 36 8.18 -16.62 -28.11
C GLY A 36 8.97 -17.73 -28.82
N SER A 37 8.27 -18.67 -29.44
CA SER A 37 8.90 -19.78 -30.15
C SER A 37 9.70 -19.31 -31.38
N ALA A 38 10.98 -19.68 -31.45
CA ALA A 38 11.79 -19.57 -32.67
C ALA A 38 11.83 -20.95 -33.36
N ILE A 39 11.33 -21.03 -34.60
CA ILE A 39 11.31 -22.28 -35.37
C ILE A 39 12.16 -22.10 -36.63
N GLY A 40 13.31 -22.75 -36.67
CA GLY A 40 14.11 -22.90 -37.89
C GLY A 40 13.72 -24.18 -38.62
N ILE A 41 13.35 -24.06 -39.90
CA ILE A 41 13.09 -25.21 -40.78
C ILE A 41 14.10 -25.15 -41.94
N GLY A 42 14.84 -26.24 -42.12
CA GLY A 42 15.81 -26.41 -43.20
C GLY A 42 15.19 -27.01 -44.47
N ASP A 43 15.97 -27.77 -45.23
CA ASP A 43 15.49 -28.40 -46.46
C ASP A 43 14.52 -29.55 -46.14
N THR A 44 13.33 -29.51 -46.74
CA THR A 44 12.25 -30.48 -46.48
C THR A 44 11.78 -31.19 -47.77
N VAL A 45 11.40 -32.46 -47.67
CA VAL A 45 10.72 -33.21 -48.74
C VAL A 45 9.44 -33.84 -48.16
N GLY A 46 8.30 -33.67 -48.84
CA GLY A 46 6.98 -34.06 -48.31
C GLY A 46 6.29 -32.94 -47.52
N THR A 47 5.17 -33.27 -46.86
CA THR A 47 4.42 -32.28 -46.06
C THR A 47 5.10 -31.99 -44.73
N VAL A 48 5.36 -30.72 -44.44
CA VAL A 48 5.92 -30.28 -43.16
C VAL A 48 4.98 -29.29 -42.50
N ALA A 49 4.71 -29.51 -41.22
CA ALA A 49 3.94 -28.60 -40.38
C ALA A 49 4.77 -28.25 -39.14
N ALA A 50 4.74 -26.99 -38.75
CA ALA A 50 5.29 -26.52 -37.49
C ALA A 50 4.32 -25.55 -36.83
N ASP A 51 4.15 -25.70 -35.53
CA ASP A 51 3.30 -24.86 -34.71
C ASP A 51 4.13 -24.33 -33.54
N GLY A 52 4.18 -23.00 -33.42
CA GLY A 52 4.85 -22.30 -32.33
C GLY A 52 4.07 -22.32 -31.03
N GLY A 53 2.86 -22.88 -31.02
CA GLY A 53 1.98 -22.90 -29.86
C GLY A 53 1.53 -21.51 -29.43
N THR A 54 0.86 -21.43 -28.27
CA THR A 54 0.48 -20.16 -27.65
C THR A 54 1.57 -19.71 -26.69
N ASN A 55 2.18 -18.54 -26.97
CA ASN A 55 3.21 -17.96 -26.11
C ASN A 55 2.62 -16.78 -25.34
N ALA A 56 2.69 -16.86 -24.00
CA ALA A 56 2.26 -15.79 -23.11
C ALA A 56 3.48 -15.19 -22.40
N ASN A 57 3.71 -13.91 -22.61
CA ASN A 57 4.68 -13.14 -21.85
C ASN A 57 3.94 -12.25 -20.84
N SER A 58 4.25 -12.38 -19.55
CA SER A 58 3.62 -11.62 -18.48
C SER A 58 4.65 -11.12 -17.48
N THR A 59 4.62 -9.82 -17.21
CA THR A 59 5.31 -9.21 -16.08
C THR A 59 4.26 -8.55 -15.20
N ALA A 60 4.00 -9.15 -14.03
CA ALA A 60 3.01 -8.64 -13.08
C ALA A 60 3.71 -7.94 -11.92
N LEU A 61 3.29 -6.71 -11.63
CA LEU A 61 3.79 -5.92 -10.51
C LEU A 61 2.63 -5.52 -9.61
N SER A 62 2.75 -5.86 -8.34
CA SER A 62 1.86 -5.36 -7.29
C SER A 62 2.66 -4.45 -6.38
N VAL A 63 2.47 -3.14 -6.55
CA VAL A 63 3.19 -2.12 -5.80
C VAL A 63 2.21 -1.37 -4.92
N SER A 64 2.47 -1.34 -3.62
CA SER A 64 1.63 -0.65 -2.64
C SER A 64 2.50 0.18 -1.71
N ALA A 65 2.11 1.44 -1.55
CA ALA A 65 2.67 2.35 -0.56
C ALA A 65 1.64 2.65 0.55
N ASN A 66 0.75 1.70 0.83
CA ASN A 66 -0.40 1.93 1.69
C ASN A 66 0.02 2.29 3.12
N GLY A 67 -0.47 3.43 3.60
CA GLY A 67 -0.26 3.92 4.97
C GLY A 67 -1.15 3.27 6.03
N GLY A 68 -2.01 2.33 5.63
CA GLY A 68 -2.86 1.56 6.53
C GLY A 68 -4.03 2.37 7.06
N THR A 69 -4.43 2.07 8.30
CA THR A 69 -5.56 2.71 8.99
C THR A 69 -5.06 3.39 10.26
N GLY A 70 -5.32 4.69 10.37
CA GLY A 70 -5.02 5.48 11.55
C GLY A 70 -6.26 5.62 12.40
N ILE A 71 -6.20 5.22 13.68
CA ILE A 71 -7.28 5.41 14.65
C ILE A 71 -6.72 6.16 15.84
N ALA A 72 -7.36 7.27 16.19
CA ALA A 72 -7.05 8.07 17.37
C ALA A 72 -8.33 8.24 18.18
N ASP A 73 -8.23 8.02 19.49
CA ASP A 73 -9.30 8.25 20.44
C ASP A 73 -8.78 9.15 21.57
N ALA A 74 -9.52 10.20 21.84
CA ALA A 74 -9.26 11.18 22.89
C ALA A 74 -10.45 11.27 23.84
N SER A 75 -11.21 10.19 23.99
CA SER A 75 -12.38 10.16 24.87
C SER A 75 -12.02 10.54 26.32
N GLY A 76 -12.79 11.47 26.88
CA GLY A 76 -12.74 11.79 28.30
C GLY A 76 -13.52 10.77 29.13
N GLY A 77 -13.34 10.80 30.46
CA GLY A 77 -14.03 9.88 31.36
C GLY A 77 -15.50 10.25 31.62
N SER A 78 -16.26 9.31 32.21
CA SER A 78 -17.58 9.55 32.81
C SER A 78 -17.48 9.68 34.35
N TYR A 79 -18.50 10.22 35.02
CA TYR A 79 -18.56 10.40 36.49
C TYR A 79 -17.45 11.30 37.07
N ASN A 80 -17.16 12.38 36.37
CA ASN A 80 -16.11 13.31 36.72
C ASN A 80 -16.61 14.45 37.62
N LEU A 81 -15.92 14.70 38.73
CA LEU A 81 -16.20 15.79 39.65
C LEU A 81 -14.93 16.65 39.79
N ALA A 82 -15.05 17.95 39.56
CA ALA A 82 -13.96 18.92 39.72
C ALA A 82 -14.47 20.09 40.56
N PHE A 83 -13.74 20.46 41.62
CA PHE A 83 -14.01 21.62 42.45
C PHE A 83 -12.70 22.31 42.86
N VAL A 84 -12.80 23.60 43.20
CA VAL A 84 -11.69 24.37 43.78
C VAL A 84 -12.18 25.08 45.04
N SER A 85 -11.27 25.36 45.98
CA SER A 85 -11.57 25.79 47.37
C SER A 85 -11.41 27.29 47.58
#